data_AF-A0A6L6U6L7-F1
#
_entry.id   AF-A0A6L6U6L7-F1
#
_cell.length_a   1.000
_cell.length_b   1.000
_cell.length_c   1.000
_cell.angle_alpha   90.00
_cell.angle_beta   90.00
_cell.angle_gamma   90.00
#
_symmetry.space_group_name_H-M   'P 1'
#
loop_
_entity.id
_entity.type
_entity.pdbx_description
1 polymer ?
#
loop_
_entity_poly.entity_id
_entity_poly.type
_entity_poly.pdbx_seq_one_letter_code
_entity_poly.pdbx_strand_id
1 'polypeptide(L)'
;MKIKFSLLLLLVSVFSCDDLDELTEIDIIQDFTTTISVDVPEDSEGQPQSFSTSTTLDISDNEEIQDNIDLIENMSINSITYEITNFSGSEGAILTEGQLIFGTTTIAVSNINLEQSDIDNTLYTITDTSGFNEIANNLENNLLINVSLAGTVNETPVVFDIEVNIDLTVTVDVL
;
A
#
# COMPACT_ATOMS: atom_id res chain seq x y z
N MET A 1 67.92 -26.54 -26.93
CA MET A 1 67.32 -25.58 -27.88
C MET A 1 65.82 -25.50 -27.61
N LYS A 2 65.35 -24.32 -27.15
CA LYS A 2 64.00 -23.70 -27.33
C LYS A 2 62.79 -24.43 -26.69
N ILE A 3 62.24 -23.97 -25.54
CA ILE A 3 61.07 -23.04 -25.34
C ILE A 3 59.83 -23.60 -26.08
N LYS A 4 58.64 -23.81 -25.50
CA LYS A 4 57.79 -22.87 -24.74
C LYS A 4 56.82 -23.65 -23.81
N PHE A 5 56.86 -23.44 -22.50
CA PHE A 5 55.98 -22.55 -21.71
C PHE A 5 54.49 -22.63 -22.10
N SER A 6 53.81 -23.43 -21.30
CA SER A 6 52.40 -23.38 -20.89
C SER A 6 51.66 -22.09 -21.23
N LEU A 7 50.51 -22.21 -21.89
CA LEU A 7 49.46 -21.19 -21.87
C LEU A 7 48.15 -21.89 -21.48
N LEU A 8 48.02 -22.18 -20.19
CA LEU A 8 46.72 -22.45 -19.58
C LEU A 8 46.03 -21.10 -19.42
N LEU A 9 45.11 -20.81 -20.34
CA LEU A 9 44.25 -19.64 -20.29
C LEU A 9 43.30 -19.81 -19.09
N LEU A 10 43.62 -19.17 -17.97
CA LEU A 10 42.72 -19.06 -16.83
C LEU A 10 41.63 -18.07 -17.22
N LEU A 11 40.49 -18.59 -17.69
CA LEU A 11 39.25 -17.82 -17.80
C LEU A 11 38.76 -17.54 -16.37
N VAL A 12 39.26 -16.46 -15.78
CA VAL A 12 38.62 -15.86 -14.61
C VAL A 12 37.43 -15.10 -15.17
N SER A 13 36.27 -15.75 -15.16
CA SER A 13 34.98 -15.09 -15.39
C SER A 13 34.84 -14.00 -14.33
N VAL A 14 34.99 -12.75 -14.76
CA VAL A 14 34.61 -11.56 -14.01
C VAL A 14 33.08 -11.51 -13.98
N PHE A 15 32.47 -12.28 -13.08
CA PHE A 15 31.14 -11.92 -12.60
C PHE A 15 31.33 -10.62 -11.81
N SER A 16 30.64 -9.54 -12.19
CA SER A 16 30.50 -8.37 -11.34
C SER A 16 29.91 -8.84 -10.00
N CYS A 17 30.33 -8.25 -8.89
CA CYS A 17 29.68 -8.54 -7.61
C CYS A 17 28.20 -8.15 -7.65
N ASP A 18 27.86 -7.04 -8.33
CA ASP A 18 26.48 -6.59 -8.51
C ASP A 18 25.58 -7.69 -9.14
N ASP A 19 26.09 -8.47 -10.10
CA ASP A 19 25.33 -9.58 -10.73
C ASP A 19 25.23 -10.82 -9.83
N LEU A 20 26.03 -10.92 -8.77
CA LEU A 20 25.98 -12.01 -7.80
C LEU A 20 25.04 -11.69 -6.64
N ASP A 21 24.94 -10.40 -6.26
CA ASP A 21 24.03 -9.94 -5.20
C ASP A 21 22.56 -10.11 -5.65
N GLU A 22 22.20 -9.79 -6.91
CA GLU A 22 20.86 -10.08 -7.45
C GLU A 22 20.49 -11.60 -7.47
N LEU A 23 21.47 -12.51 -7.36
CA LEU A 23 21.21 -13.96 -7.35
C LEU A 23 20.82 -14.49 -5.96
N THR A 24 20.94 -13.65 -4.94
CA THR A 24 20.70 -14.00 -3.52
C THR A 24 19.47 -13.30 -2.97
N GLU A 25 18.88 -12.39 -3.73
CA GLU A 25 17.59 -11.78 -3.46
C GLU A 25 16.44 -12.79 -3.62
N ILE A 26 15.51 -12.77 -2.66
CA ILE A 26 14.22 -13.46 -2.76
C ILE A 26 13.08 -12.47 -2.51
N ASP A 27 12.01 -12.63 -3.29
CA ASP A 27 10.79 -11.83 -3.16
C ASP A 27 9.75 -12.56 -2.30
N ILE A 28 9.24 -11.86 -1.30
CA ILE A 28 8.14 -12.27 -0.44
C ILE A 28 6.94 -11.38 -0.75
N ILE A 29 5.88 -11.95 -1.29
CA ILE A 29 4.65 -11.21 -1.64
C ILE A 29 3.63 -11.41 -0.53
N GLN A 30 3.14 -10.32 0.05
CA GLN A 30 2.17 -10.33 1.15
C GLN A 30 1.10 -9.27 0.95
N ASP A 31 -0.13 -9.61 1.37
CA ASP A 31 -1.25 -8.69 1.42
C ASP A 31 -1.42 -8.11 2.82
N PHE A 32 -1.58 -6.79 2.91
CA PHE A 32 -1.79 -6.07 4.15
C PHE A 32 -3.09 -5.28 4.10
N THR A 33 -3.96 -5.51 5.09
CA THR A 33 -5.26 -4.85 5.17
C THR A 33 -5.35 -3.96 6.40
N THR A 34 -5.92 -2.77 6.23
CA THR A 34 -6.28 -1.88 7.33
C THR A 34 -7.68 -1.31 7.13
N THR A 35 -8.39 -1.05 8.22
CA THR A 35 -9.76 -0.52 8.18
C THR A 35 -9.80 0.87 8.82
N ILE A 36 -10.39 1.83 8.13
CA ILE A 36 -10.68 3.17 8.66
C ILE A 36 -12.19 3.28 8.87
N SER A 37 -12.61 3.45 10.12
CA SER A 37 -14.02 3.68 10.45
C SER A 37 -14.36 5.16 10.41
N VAL A 38 -15.36 5.53 9.63
CA VAL A 38 -15.84 6.89 9.45
C VAL A 38 -17.22 7.04 10.09
N ASP A 39 -17.38 8.11 10.87
CA ASP A 39 -18.66 8.53 11.47
C ASP A 39 -18.80 10.04 11.25
N VAL A 40 -19.69 10.42 10.33
CA VAL A 40 -20.07 11.81 10.08
C VAL A 40 -21.49 11.99 10.61
N PRO A 41 -21.66 12.62 11.78
CA PRO A 41 -22.96 12.73 12.44
C PRO A 41 -23.90 13.69 11.68
N GLU A 42 -25.19 13.61 11.99
CA GLU A 42 -26.20 14.51 11.44
C GLU A 42 -25.86 15.96 11.79
N ASP A 43 -25.83 16.84 10.79
CA ASP A 43 -25.94 18.26 11.02
C ASP A 43 -27.40 18.73 10.95
N SER A 44 -27.69 19.87 11.57
CA SER A 44 -29.07 20.35 11.71
C SER A 44 -29.77 20.69 10.38
N GLU A 45 -29.07 20.60 9.24
CA GLU A 45 -29.55 20.98 7.92
C GLU A 45 -29.30 19.90 6.83
N GLY A 46 -28.78 18.72 7.18
CA GLY A 46 -28.39 17.65 6.25
C GLY A 46 -27.38 18.11 5.18
N GLN A 47 -26.51 19.06 5.51
CA GLN A 47 -25.63 19.70 4.53
C GLN A 47 -24.38 18.86 4.23
N PRO A 48 -23.67 19.15 3.12
CA PRO A 48 -22.38 18.53 2.85
C PRO A 48 -21.37 18.79 3.97
N GLN A 49 -20.71 17.74 4.45
CA GLN A 49 -19.73 17.81 5.52
C GLN A 49 -18.41 17.17 5.12
N SER A 50 -17.31 17.89 5.38
CA SER A 50 -15.97 17.36 5.19
C SER A 50 -15.49 16.63 6.44
N PHE A 51 -14.76 15.54 6.25
CA PHE A 51 -14.17 14.74 7.31
C PHE A 51 -12.73 14.35 6.99
N SER A 52 -12.00 13.93 8.01
CA SER A 52 -10.71 13.27 7.89
C SER A 52 -10.54 12.33 9.07
N THR A 53 -10.34 11.06 8.78
CA THR A 53 -10.14 10.00 9.77
C THR A 53 -8.92 9.17 9.41
N SER A 54 -8.21 8.70 10.41
CA SER A 54 -6.94 7.99 10.24
C SER A 54 -6.88 6.70 11.05
N THR A 55 -6.16 5.73 10.52
CA THR A 55 -5.72 4.51 11.21
C THR A 55 -4.22 4.31 10.98
N THR A 56 -3.64 3.31 11.62
CA THR A 56 -2.26 2.89 11.34
C THR A 56 -2.29 1.54 10.66
N LEU A 57 -1.61 1.43 9.52
CA LEU A 57 -1.23 0.13 8.96
C LEU A 57 0.10 -0.27 9.59
N ASP A 58 0.14 -1.44 10.20
CA ASP A 58 1.33 -2.03 10.80
C ASP A 58 1.63 -3.35 10.07
N ILE A 59 2.76 -3.39 9.36
CA ILE A 59 3.22 -4.59 8.65
C ILE A 59 4.20 -5.41 9.50
N SER A 60 4.60 -4.91 10.67
CA SER A 60 5.58 -5.55 11.54
C SER A 60 5.03 -6.79 12.24
N ASP A 61 3.72 -6.97 12.37
CA ASP A 61 3.15 -8.18 12.97
C ASP A 61 3.15 -9.41 12.04
N ASN A 62 3.59 -9.27 10.78
CA ASN A 62 3.65 -10.36 9.83
C ASN A 62 4.88 -11.25 10.07
N GLU A 63 4.67 -12.57 10.25
CA GLU A 63 5.74 -13.53 10.58
C GLU A 63 6.87 -13.55 9.52
N GLU A 64 6.53 -13.52 8.23
CA GLU A 64 7.53 -13.51 7.15
C GLU A 64 8.37 -12.22 7.15
N ILE A 65 7.76 -11.08 7.50
CA ILE A 65 8.47 -9.81 7.65
C ILE A 65 9.39 -9.85 8.87
N GLN A 66 8.92 -10.35 10.02
CA GLN A 66 9.72 -10.46 11.24
C GLN A 66 10.92 -11.39 11.08
N ASP A 67 10.73 -12.53 10.42
CA ASP A 67 11.78 -13.53 10.22
C ASP A 67 12.91 -13.00 9.32
N ASN A 68 12.63 -12.00 8.48
CA ASN A 68 13.58 -11.43 7.52
C ASN A 68 13.88 -9.94 7.73
N ILE A 69 13.46 -9.32 8.84
CA ILE A 69 13.49 -7.86 9.03
C ILE A 69 14.88 -7.25 8.85
N ASP A 70 15.93 -7.95 9.30
CA ASP A 70 17.33 -7.52 9.19
C ASP A 70 17.91 -7.73 7.77
N LEU A 71 17.18 -8.43 6.90
CA LEU A 71 17.58 -8.81 5.54
C LEU A 71 16.77 -8.05 4.47
N ILE A 72 15.80 -7.22 4.86
CA ILE A 72 15.00 -6.44 3.91
C ILE A 72 15.91 -5.41 3.23
N GLU A 73 15.97 -5.50 1.91
CA GLU A 73 16.71 -4.54 1.08
C GLU A 73 15.81 -3.53 0.39
N ASN A 74 14.60 -3.96 0.02
CA ASN A 74 13.68 -3.14 -0.76
C ASN A 74 12.22 -3.56 -0.53
N MET A 75 11.30 -2.60 -0.68
CA MET A 75 9.86 -2.85 -0.75
C MET A 75 9.27 -2.23 -2.01
N SER A 76 8.29 -2.90 -2.61
CA SER A 76 7.51 -2.36 -3.72
C SER A 76 6.03 -2.71 -3.61
N ILE A 77 5.17 -1.74 -3.92
CA ILE A 77 3.72 -1.95 -3.94
C ILE A 77 3.30 -2.41 -5.32
N ASN A 78 2.68 -3.59 -5.36
CA ASN A 78 2.12 -4.17 -6.57
C ASN A 78 0.76 -3.54 -6.89
N SER A 79 -0.10 -3.42 -5.87
CA SER A 79 -1.42 -2.82 -6.00
C SER A 79 -1.94 -2.26 -4.68
N ILE A 80 -2.81 -1.24 -4.79
CA ILE A 80 -3.64 -0.77 -3.67
C ILE A 80 -5.09 -0.87 -4.12
N THR A 81 -5.90 -1.54 -3.29
CA THR A 81 -7.34 -1.62 -3.47
C THR A 81 -8.06 -1.13 -2.23
N TYR A 82 -9.32 -0.77 -2.39
CA TYR A 82 -10.17 -0.43 -1.26
C TYR A 82 -11.63 -0.77 -1.54
N GLU A 83 -12.37 -0.99 -0.45
CA GLU A 83 -13.80 -1.31 -0.46
C GLU A 83 -14.51 -0.53 0.64
N ILE A 84 -15.70 -0.01 0.33
CA ILE A 84 -16.60 0.57 1.33
C ILE A 84 -17.45 -0.56 1.90
N THR A 85 -17.47 -0.67 3.24
CA THR A 85 -18.24 -1.70 3.94
C THR A 85 -19.05 -1.09 5.09
N ASN A 86 -20.03 -1.84 5.60
CA ASN A 86 -20.81 -1.49 6.79
C ASN A 86 -21.48 -0.11 6.70
N PHE A 87 -21.98 0.28 5.53
CA PHE A 87 -22.62 1.57 5.35
C PHE A 87 -23.95 1.63 6.12
N SER A 88 -24.16 2.74 6.82
CA SER A 88 -25.44 3.12 7.42
C SER A 88 -25.58 4.63 7.44
N GLY A 89 -26.70 5.17 6.95
CA GLY A 89 -26.88 6.62 6.92
C GLY A 89 -27.94 7.08 5.94
N SER A 90 -27.75 8.28 5.42
CA SER A 90 -28.64 8.92 4.45
C SER A 90 -28.59 8.22 3.10
N GLU A 91 -29.76 7.86 2.57
CA GLU A 91 -29.91 7.20 1.26
C GLU A 91 -29.31 8.07 0.16
N GLY A 92 -28.47 7.49 -0.70
CA GLY A 92 -27.85 8.22 -1.80
C GLY A 92 -26.68 9.14 -1.40
N ALA A 93 -26.15 9.01 -0.19
CA ALA A 93 -24.92 9.71 0.20
C ALA A 93 -23.74 9.35 -0.73
N ILE A 94 -23.01 10.39 -1.14
CA ILE A 94 -21.88 10.35 -2.06
C ILE A 94 -20.66 10.95 -1.37
N LEU A 95 -19.58 10.17 -1.29
CA LEU A 95 -18.25 10.68 -1.02
C LEU A 95 -17.74 11.44 -2.25
N THR A 96 -17.36 12.69 -2.04
CA THR A 96 -16.79 13.58 -3.05
C THR A 96 -15.46 14.12 -2.57
N GLU A 97 -14.58 14.48 -3.50
CA GLU A 97 -13.23 14.99 -3.19
C GLU A 97 -12.44 14.03 -2.28
N GLY A 98 -12.72 12.72 -2.40
CA GLY A 98 -12.11 11.68 -1.60
C GLY A 98 -10.60 11.61 -1.82
N GLN A 99 -9.86 11.40 -0.74
CA GLN A 99 -8.41 11.27 -0.76
C GLN A 99 -8.00 10.17 0.23
N LEU A 100 -7.26 9.18 -0.26
CA LEU A 100 -6.49 8.27 0.59
C LEU A 100 -5.09 8.87 0.79
N ILE A 101 -4.66 8.96 2.03
CA ILE A 101 -3.41 9.59 2.42
C ILE A 101 -2.58 8.56 3.18
N PHE A 102 -1.40 8.23 2.64
CA PHE A 102 -0.45 7.30 3.21
C PHE A 102 0.79 8.07 3.65
N GLY A 103 0.92 8.34 4.96
CA GLY A 103 1.94 9.25 5.47
C GLY A 103 1.78 10.66 4.88
N THR A 104 2.68 11.05 3.98
CA THR A 104 2.64 12.32 3.23
C THR A 104 2.12 12.20 1.81
N THR A 105 1.99 10.98 1.29
CA THR A 105 1.55 10.72 -0.09
C THR A 105 0.02 10.75 -0.16
N THR A 106 -0.53 11.55 -1.06
CA THR A 106 -1.98 11.70 -1.24
C THR A 106 -2.41 11.14 -2.59
N ILE A 107 -3.46 10.31 -2.58
CA ILE A 107 -4.04 9.67 -3.77
C ILE A 107 -5.51 10.08 -3.85
N ALA A 108 -5.90 10.68 -4.97
CA ALA A 108 -7.28 11.07 -5.20
C ALA A 108 -8.18 9.84 -5.42
N VAL A 109 -9.35 9.87 -4.83
CA VAL A 109 -10.40 8.87 -4.96
C VAL A 109 -11.57 9.48 -5.74
N SER A 110 -12.15 8.69 -6.63
CA SER A 110 -13.32 9.12 -7.42
C SER A 110 -14.54 9.31 -6.52
N ASN A 111 -15.56 10.01 -7.04
CA ASN A 111 -16.81 10.10 -6.31
C ASN A 111 -17.45 8.71 -6.16
N ILE A 112 -17.91 8.38 -4.95
CA ILE A 112 -18.45 7.06 -4.61
C ILE A 112 -19.82 7.22 -3.98
N ASN A 113 -20.82 6.53 -4.52
CA ASN A 113 -22.08 6.32 -3.80
C ASN A 113 -21.83 5.26 -2.71
N LEU A 114 -21.90 5.66 -1.45
CA LEU A 114 -21.45 4.84 -0.32
C LEU A 114 -22.35 3.61 -0.12
N GLU A 115 -23.66 3.81 -0.18
CA GLU A 115 -24.66 2.74 -0.02
C GLU A 115 -24.56 1.70 -1.13
N GLN A 116 -24.54 2.14 -2.39
CA GLN A 116 -24.48 1.23 -3.53
C GLN A 116 -23.15 0.49 -3.58
N SER A 117 -22.05 1.14 -3.21
CA SER A 117 -20.73 0.51 -3.13
C SER A 117 -20.71 -0.66 -2.15
N ASP A 118 -21.28 -0.48 -0.96
CA ASP A 118 -21.37 -1.53 0.07
C ASP A 118 -22.30 -2.67 -0.37
N ILE A 119 -23.49 -2.34 -0.90
CA ILE A 119 -24.44 -3.34 -1.43
C ILE A 119 -23.80 -4.21 -2.52
N ASP A 120 -23.07 -3.58 -3.44
CA ASP A 120 -22.46 -4.27 -4.58
C ASP A 120 -21.13 -4.94 -4.23
N ASN A 121 -20.56 -4.71 -3.04
CA ASN A 121 -19.21 -5.13 -2.65
C ASN A 121 -18.18 -4.67 -3.70
N THR A 122 -18.23 -3.37 -4.02
CA THR A 122 -17.41 -2.82 -5.12
C THR A 122 -15.96 -2.67 -4.68
N LEU A 123 -15.09 -3.49 -5.25
CA LEU A 123 -13.64 -3.36 -5.10
C LEU A 123 -13.09 -2.30 -6.05
N TYR A 124 -12.52 -1.24 -5.50
CA TYR A 124 -11.86 -0.19 -6.26
C TYR A 124 -10.35 -0.42 -6.29
N THR A 125 -9.74 -0.28 -7.48
CA THR A 125 -8.28 -0.34 -7.64
C THR A 125 -7.72 1.06 -7.89
N ILE A 126 -6.68 1.43 -7.15
CA ILE A 126 -5.93 2.67 -7.42
C ILE A 126 -5.14 2.49 -8.72
N THR A 127 -5.42 3.36 -9.69
CA THR A 127 -4.77 3.31 -11.02
C THR A 127 -3.63 4.32 -11.17
N ASP A 128 -3.59 5.36 -10.33
CA ASP A 128 -2.45 6.28 -10.26
C ASP A 128 -1.41 5.73 -9.30
N THR A 129 -0.35 5.15 -9.86
CA THR A 129 0.74 4.51 -9.11
C THR A 129 1.89 5.47 -8.81
N SER A 130 1.78 6.76 -9.14
CA SER A 130 2.88 7.72 -8.99
C SER A 130 3.37 7.88 -7.54
N GLY A 131 2.52 7.60 -6.56
CA GLY A 131 2.84 7.63 -5.13
C GLY A 131 3.36 6.31 -4.55
N PHE A 132 3.29 5.19 -5.28
CA PHE A 132 3.55 3.85 -4.70
C PHE A 132 4.98 3.70 -4.18
N ASN A 133 5.97 4.23 -4.90
CA ASN A 133 7.36 4.16 -4.46
C ASN A 133 7.60 4.96 -3.16
N GLU A 134 6.95 6.11 -2.99
CA GLU A 134 7.10 6.89 -1.75
C GLU A 134 6.47 6.15 -0.58
N ILE A 135 5.31 5.53 -0.78
CA ILE A 135 4.62 4.73 0.25
C ILE A 135 5.48 3.51 0.63
N ALA A 136 5.99 2.78 -0.35
CA ALA A 136 6.86 1.62 -0.13
C ALA A 136 8.14 2.01 0.64
N ASN A 137 8.80 3.10 0.24
CA ASN A 137 9.97 3.62 0.95
C ASN A 137 9.65 4.02 2.39
N ASN A 138 8.45 4.57 2.66
CA ASN A 138 8.04 4.86 4.04
C ASN A 138 7.92 3.58 4.87
N LEU A 139 7.32 2.53 4.30
CA LEU A 139 7.19 1.22 4.95
C LEU A 139 8.54 0.54 5.17
N GLU A 140 9.46 0.64 4.22
CA GLU A 140 10.82 0.10 4.34
C GLU A 140 11.58 0.76 5.50
N ASN A 141 11.46 2.09 5.65
CA ASN A 141 12.13 2.83 6.73
C ASN A 141 11.40 2.72 8.08
N ASN A 142 10.11 2.44 8.06
CA ASN A 142 9.27 2.26 9.24
C ASN A 142 8.09 1.36 8.89
N LEU A 143 8.06 0.16 9.47
CA LEU A 143 7.02 -0.85 9.24
C LEU A 143 5.59 -0.42 9.67
N LEU A 144 5.41 0.84 10.06
CA LEU A 144 4.15 1.45 10.39
C LEU A 144 3.94 2.69 9.52
N ILE A 145 2.76 2.80 8.91
CA ILE A 145 2.34 3.97 8.15
C ILE A 145 0.94 4.42 8.57
N ASN A 146 0.76 5.73 8.75
CA ASN A 146 -0.57 6.29 8.96
C ASN A 146 -1.32 6.29 7.63
N VAL A 147 -2.52 5.70 7.63
CA VAL A 147 -3.44 5.69 6.49
C VAL A 147 -4.68 6.49 6.87
N SER A 148 -5.00 7.53 6.10
CA SER A 148 -6.15 8.39 6.34
C SER A 148 -7.07 8.46 5.14
N LEU A 149 -8.38 8.56 5.40
CA LEU A 149 -9.39 8.93 4.42
C LEU A 149 -9.87 10.35 4.74
N ALA A 150 -9.84 11.22 3.75
CA ALA A 150 -10.44 12.55 3.81
C ALA A 150 -11.37 12.77 2.62
N GLY A 151 -12.37 13.63 2.79
CA GLY A 151 -13.29 14.01 1.72
C GLY A 151 -14.51 14.72 2.25
N THR A 152 -15.52 14.86 1.39
CA THR A 152 -16.80 15.49 1.71
C THR A 152 -17.94 14.55 1.36
N VAL A 153 -18.84 14.29 2.31
CA VAL A 153 -20.10 13.60 2.06
C VAL A 153 -21.18 14.64 1.81
N ASN A 154 -22.01 14.44 0.79
CA ASN A 154 -23.06 15.41 0.42
C ASN A 154 -24.28 15.38 1.34
N GLU A 155 -24.46 14.31 2.12
CA GLU A 155 -25.60 14.08 3.02
C GLU A 155 -25.09 13.45 4.32
N THR A 156 -25.74 13.81 5.43
CA THR A 156 -25.42 13.33 6.78
C THR A 156 -26.71 12.99 7.54
N PRO A 157 -26.70 12.01 8.46
CA PRO A 157 -25.54 11.26 8.96
C PRO A 157 -25.09 10.16 7.98
N VAL A 158 -23.81 9.77 8.08
CA VAL A 158 -23.26 8.56 7.46
C VAL A 158 -22.22 7.91 8.37
N VAL A 159 -22.27 6.58 8.43
CA VAL A 159 -21.29 5.71 9.07
C VAL A 159 -20.89 4.66 8.04
N PHE A 160 -19.58 4.42 7.88
CA PHE A 160 -19.07 3.37 7.02
C PHE A 160 -17.62 3.04 7.40
N ASP A 161 -17.17 1.86 7.00
CA ASP A 161 -15.77 1.48 7.03
C ASP A 161 -15.19 1.55 5.60
N ILE A 162 -13.93 1.95 5.47
CA ILE A 162 -13.15 1.70 4.26
C ILE A 162 -12.07 0.68 4.61
N GLU A 163 -12.14 -0.47 3.96
CA GLU A 163 -11.08 -1.49 4.02
C GLU A 163 -10.09 -1.19 2.90
N VAL A 164 -8.85 -0.91 3.27
CA VAL A 164 -7.74 -0.64 2.33
C VAL A 164 -6.81 -1.84 2.35
N ASN A 165 -6.55 -2.41 1.19
CA ASN A 165 -5.64 -3.53 1.01
C ASN A 165 -4.45 -3.12 0.13
N ILE A 166 -3.25 -3.48 0.58
CA ILE A 166 -1.98 -3.23 -0.09
C ILE A 166 -1.33 -4.58 -0.38
N ASP A 167 -1.11 -4.86 -1.66
CA ASP A 167 -0.30 -5.98 -2.13
C ASP A 167 1.15 -5.49 -2.24
N LEU A 168 2.03 -6.05 -1.39
CA LEU A 168 3.41 -5.62 -1.20
C LEU A 168 4.38 -6.76 -1.54
N THR A 169 5.39 -6.46 -2.36
CA THR A 169 6.57 -7.32 -2.54
C THR A 169 7.70 -6.79 -1.67
N VAL A 170 8.25 -7.66 -0.82
CA VAL A 170 9.42 -7.38 0.02
C VAL A 170 10.58 -8.22 -0.50
N THR A 171 11.65 -7.55 -0.94
CA THR A 171 12.87 -8.18 -1.42
C THR A 171 13.85 -8.27 -0.27
N VAL A 172 14.34 -9.49 0.00
CA VAL A 172 15.30 -9.76 1.08
C VAL A 172 16.54 -10.43 0.52
N ASP A 173 17.72 -10.04 1.01
CA ASP A 173 19.00 -10.67 0.64
C ASP A 173 19.37 -11.75 1.66
N VAL A 174 19.55 -12.98 1.18
CA VAL A 174 19.81 -14.13 2.06
C VAL A 174 21.29 -14.48 2.23
N LEU A 175 22.25 -13.69 1.70
CA LEU A 175 23.70 -13.98 1.79
C LEU A 175 24.58 -12.97 2.55
#